data_AF-A0A3B8Z7M2-F1
#
_entry.id   AF-A0A3B8Z7M2-F1
#
_cell.length_a   1.000
_cell.length_b   1.000
_cell.length_c   1.000
_cell.angle_alpha   90.00
_cell.angle_beta   90.00
_cell.angle_gamma   90.00
#
_symmetry.space_group_name_H-M   'P 1'
#
loop_
_entity.id
_entity.type
_entity.pdbx_description
1 polymer ?
#
loop_
_entity_poly.entity_id
_entity_poly.type
_entity_poly.pdbx_seq_one_letter_code
_entity_poly.pdbx_strand_id
1 'polypeptide(L)'
;DGEIQRIFIATLGKQLVSIDIKTGQPDPDFGNNGFVDLKNDFGKLEFEMNNITHGAPPIAVGNSVIVGSKIYDYTMNNRSPPGHVRAYDAYTGQFKWRFNTIPQEGEPYNETWEENSWRIAGNTNVWTFMSADDEAGIVYLPVSTPTNDYWGGYRLGENVYAESLVALDADTGERIWHFQTVHHGLWDYDVASAPNLVDISVNGRSIKAVAQVSKTGWTYVFDRLTGEPVWPIEERPVPPSNVPGERTHPTQPHPTWPLPFERQGMNEDDLIDFTPEINAAAREMAKDFVMGPIFTPPIVAGADGKLATIFLPGAGGGANFPGANVDPETNVLYVPSHTRPYAMSLVAPPEGTSDWPYVIQVQRNVGPMGLPLVKPPYRRITAIDLNTGEHVWQVPFGRGPANHPALQHLNLPDLGSVFSDVSSEGGILITKSLVISHLALKDEIGPEVDGSYLVALDKTNGNKVGQIEVDKRLHGPVMSYQHEGRQYIAVAGGGRNNDPAELILFALPEE
;
A
#
# COMPACT_ATOMS: atom_id res chain seq x y z
N ASP A 1 -29.73 -9.41 -2.98
CA ASP A 1 -31.08 -9.46 -3.59
C ASP A 1 -31.70 -8.07 -3.77
N GLY A 2 -31.13 -7.02 -3.15
CA GLY A 2 -31.65 -5.65 -3.23
C GLY A 2 -32.74 -5.36 -2.19
N GLU A 3 -33.13 -6.36 -1.38
CA GLU A 3 -34.18 -6.22 -0.37
C GLU A 3 -33.60 -5.97 1.02
N ILE A 4 -32.44 -6.56 1.32
CA ILE A 4 -31.81 -6.41 2.63
C ILE A 4 -30.69 -5.37 2.57
N GLN A 5 -30.76 -4.41 3.49
CA GLN A 5 -29.76 -3.34 3.64
C GLN A 5 -29.07 -3.48 4.99
N ARG A 6 -27.75 -3.59 4.96
CA ARG A 6 -26.91 -3.83 6.13
C ARG A 6 -25.53 -3.23 5.93
N ILE A 7 -24.82 -2.97 7.02
CA ILE A 7 -23.42 -2.52 7.03
C ILE A 7 -22.56 -3.64 7.58
N PHE A 8 -21.48 -3.99 6.87
CA PHE A 8 -20.49 -4.94 7.35
C PHE A 8 -19.27 -4.23 7.94
N ILE A 9 -18.81 -4.69 9.10
CA ILE A 9 -17.61 -4.17 9.75
C ILE A 9 -16.76 -5.33 10.25
N ALA A 10 -15.49 -5.39 9.84
CA ALA A 10 -14.49 -6.22 10.50
C ALA A 10 -13.81 -5.39 11.59
N THR A 11 -13.98 -5.79 12.85
CA THR A 11 -13.54 -4.99 14.00
C THR A 11 -12.13 -5.38 14.46
N LEU A 12 -11.45 -4.45 15.15
CA LEU A 12 -10.18 -4.72 15.81
C LEU A 12 -10.25 -5.89 16.82
N GLY A 13 -11.46 -6.12 17.35
CA GLY A 13 -11.79 -7.24 18.24
C GLY A 13 -11.91 -8.60 17.55
N LYS A 14 -11.56 -8.71 16.26
CA LYS A 14 -11.60 -9.96 15.48
C LYS A 14 -13.03 -10.48 15.29
N GLN A 15 -13.96 -9.58 15.00
CA GLN A 15 -15.35 -9.93 14.70
C GLN A 15 -15.75 -9.35 13.35
N LEU A 16 -16.49 -10.12 12.56
CA LEU A 16 -17.26 -9.58 11.45
C LEU A 16 -18.68 -9.31 11.97
N VAL A 17 -19.12 -8.07 11.83
CA VAL A 17 -20.42 -7.60 12.31
C VAL A 17 -21.29 -7.24 11.12
N SER A 18 -22.54 -7.70 11.13
CA SER A 18 -23.61 -7.16 10.28
C SER A 18 -24.45 -6.21 11.12
N ILE A 19 -24.67 -4.98 10.65
CA ILE A 19 -25.49 -3.96 11.33
C ILE A 19 -26.72 -3.68 10.47
N ASP A 20 -27.91 -3.79 11.06
CA ASP A 20 -29.15 -3.38 10.43
C ASP A 20 -29.21 -1.85 10.31
N ILE A 21 -29.38 -1.35 9.08
CA ILE A 21 -29.30 0.09 8.81
C ILE A 21 -30.47 0.90 9.41
N LYS A 22 -31.60 0.25 9.71
CA LYS A 22 -32.80 0.93 10.25
C LYS A 22 -32.72 1.10 11.76
N THR A 23 -32.16 0.12 12.45
CA THR A 23 -32.08 0.06 13.92
C THR A 23 -30.73 0.52 14.45
N GLY A 24 -29.67 0.43 13.63
CA GLY A 24 -28.29 0.65 14.06
C GLY A 24 -27.77 -0.42 15.03
N GLN A 25 -28.47 -1.55 15.17
CA GLN A 25 -28.09 -2.66 16.03
C GLN A 25 -27.49 -3.81 15.21
N PRO A 26 -26.72 -4.72 15.84
CA PRO A 26 -26.29 -5.95 15.18
C PRO A 26 -27.49 -6.74 14.63
N ASP A 27 -27.36 -7.21 13.39
CA ASP A 27 -28.36 -7.98 12.67
C ASP A 27 -28.52 -9.38 13.28
N PRO A 28 -29.63 -9.68 13.97
CA PRO A 28 -29.76 -10.93 14.73
C PRO A 28 -29.69 -12.19 13.87
N ASP A 29 -29.96 -12.09 12.56
CA ASP A 29 -29.98 -13.22 11.63
C ASP A 29 -28.59 -13.55 11.04
N PHE A 30 -27.56 -12.76 11.37
CA PHE A 30 -26.20 -12.94 10.88
C PHE A 30 -25.28 -13.58 11.93
N GLY A 31 -24.66 -14.72 11.59
CA GLY A 31 -23.73 -15.43 12.46
C GLY A 31 -24.35 -15.79 13.81
N ASN A 32 -23.67 -15.44 14.89
CA ASN A 32 -24.17 -15.55 16.24
C ASN A 32 -24.71 -14.18 16.71
N ASN A 33 -25.99 -13.91 16.42
CA ASN A 33 -26.72 -12.71 16.83
C ASN A 33 -26.02 -11.39 16.40
N GLY A 34 -25.62 -11.32 15.13
CA GLY A 34 -24.96 -10.19 14.48
C GLY A 34 -23.45 -10.34 14.29
N PHE A 35 -22.85 -11.41 14.79
CA PHE A 35 -21.40 -11.54 14.90
C PHE A 35 -20.87 -12.87 14.36
N VAL A 36 -19.79 -12.79 13.59
CA VAL A 36 -18.93 -13.93 13.22
C VAL A 36 -17.58 -13.75 13.92
N ASP A 37 -17.10 -14.80 14.58
CA ASP A 37 -15.79 -14.80 15.25
C ASP A 37 -14.66 -15.09 14.25
N LEU A 38 -13.89 -14.06 13.90
CA LEU A 38 -12.80 -14.12 12.93
C LEU A 38 -11.51 -14.74 13.49
N LYS A 39 -11.52 -15.29 14.71
CA LYS A 39 -10.42 -16.15 15.21
C LYS A 39 -10.49 -17.57 14.62
N ASN A 40 -11.61 -17.94 14.01
CA ASN A 40 -11.83 -19.28 13.49
C ASN A 40 -11.48 -19.42 12.00
N ASP A 41 -11.65 -20.63 11.48
CA ASP A 41 -11.59 -20.99 10.06
C ASP A 41 -10.23 -20.87 9.37
N PHE A 42 -9.12 -20.65 10.09
CA PHE A 42 -7.77 -20.56 9.49
C PHE A 42 -7.16 -21.90 9.05
N GLY A 43 -7.67 -23.04 9.51
CA GLY A 43 -7.16 -24.37 9.14
C GLY A 43 -5.85 -24.77 9.85
N LYS A 44 -4.96 -23.82 10.13
CA LYS A 44 -3.81 -23.99 11.05
C LYS A 44 -4.28 -23.76 12.49
N LEU A 45 -3.82 -24.60 13.43
CA LEU A 45 -4.25 -24.52 14.84
C LEU A 45 -3.24 -23.83 15.79
N GLU A 46 -1.97 -23.72 15.39
CA GLU A 46 -0.90 -23.20 16.27
C GLU A 46 -0.23 -21.95 15.69
N PHE A 47 -0.63 -20.77 16.18
CA PHE A 47 -0.02 -19.47 15.89
C PHE A 47 -0.42 -18.42 16.94
N GLU A 48 0.28 -17.27 16.96
CA GLU A 48 0.03 -16.19 17.91
C GLU A 48 -1.16 -15.30 17.50
N MET A 49 -2.35 -15.62 17.99
CA MET A 49 -3.61 -14.90 17.71
C MET A 49 -3.58 -13.41 18.12
N ASN A 50 -2.64 -13.00 18.98
CA ASN A 50 -2.52 -11.61 19.39
C ASN A 50 -1.94 -10.70 18.30
N ASN A 51 -1.23 -11.27 17.31
CA ASN A 51 -0.57 -10.52 16.25
C ASN A 51 -1.48 -10.24 15.04
N ILE A 52 -2.73 -10.70 15.05
CA ILE A 52 -3.72 -10.48 13.98
C ILE A 52 -4.88 -9.59 14.44
N THR A 53 -5.34 -8.73 13.55
CA THR A 53 -6.51 -7.85 13.73
C THR A 53 -7.13 -7.51 12.37
N HIS A 54 -8.11 -6.61 12.34
CA HIS A 54 -8.77 -6.14 11.12
C HIS A 54 -8.85 -4.61 11.13
N GLY A 55 -8.63 -3.99 9.98
CA GLY A 55 -8.66 -2.53 9.84
C GLY A 55 -9.21 -2.04 8.49
N ALA A 56 -9.10 -2.85 7.43
CA ALA A 56 -9.76 -2.60 6.17
C ALA A 56 -11.22 -3.08 6.18
N PRO A 57 -12.12 -2.44 5.42
CA PRO A 57 -13.50 -2.89 5.29
C PRO A 57 -13.57 -4.24 4.55
N PRO A 58 -14.49 -5.14 4.96
CA PRO A 58 -14.89 -6.28 4.13
C PRO A 58 -15.44 -5.82 2.78
N ILE A 59 -15.36 -6.69 1.77
CA ILE A 59 -16.04 -6.48 0.49
C ILE A 59 -17.17 -7.50 0.33
N ALA A 60 -18.34 -7.03 -0.11
CA ALA A 60 -19.48 -7.88 -0.41
C ALA A 60 -19.60 -8.04 -1.94
N VAL A 61 -19.60 -9.28 -2.43
CA VAL A 61 -19.69 -9.63 -3.86
C VAL A 61 -20.69 -10.77 -3.99
N GLY A 62 -21.79 -10.55 -4.72
CA GLY A 62 -22.89 -11.51 -4.78
C GLY A 62 -23.47 -11.79 -3.39
N ASN A 63 -23.34 -13.03 -2.91
CA ASN A 63 -23.73 -13.47 -1.57
C ASN A 63 -22.52 -13.76 -0.65
N SER A 64 -21.31 -13.33 -1.02
CA SER A 64 -20.10 -13.49 -0.22
C SER A 64 -19.71 -12.17 0.44
N VAL A 65 -19.37 -12.21 1.73
CA VAL A 65 -18.64 -11.15 2.43
C VAL A 65 -17.24 -11.63 2.70
N ILE A 66 -16.27 -11.01 2.04
CA ILE A 66 -14.88 -11.43 2.00
C ILE A 66 -14.07 -10.53 2.93
N VAL A 67 -13.25 -11.15 3.77
CA VAL A 67 -12.55 -10.49 4.87
C VAL A 67 -11.05 -10.83 4.81
N GLY A 68 -10.24 -9.77 4.70
CA GLY A 68 -8.79 -9.84 4.86
C GLY A 68 -8.36 -9.75 6.34
N SER A 69 -7.09 -9.48 6.58
CA SER A 69 -6.56 -9.30 7.94
C SER A 69 -5.35 -8.37 7.94
N LYS A 70 -5.10 -7.74 9.09
CA LYS A 70 -3.88 -7.00 9.38
C LYS A 70 -3.07 -7.80 10.39
N ILE A 71 -1.84 -8.11 10.05
CA ILE A 71 -0.91 -8.86 10.91
C ILE A 71 0.29 -7.95 11.24
N TYR A 72 0.89 -8.13 12.41
CA TYR A 72 2.03 -7.32 12.86
C TYR A 72 3.36 -7.86 12.32
N ASP A 73 4.11 -7.01 11.61
CA ASP A 73 5.28 -7.41 10.81
C ASP A 73 6.55 -7.68 11.63
N TYR A 74 6.72 -6.99 12.75
CA TYR A 74 7.98 -7.03 13.53
C TYR A 74 7.89 -7.92 14.77
N THR A 75 7.18 -9.05 14.67
CA THR A 75 7.09 -10.01 15.78
C THR A 75 8.47 -10.60 16.10
N MET A 76 8.76 -10.75 17.40
CA MET A 76 9.96 -11.46 17.86
C MET A 76 9.79 -12.98 17.81
N ASN A 77 8.56 -13.47 17.73
CA ASN A 77 8.27 -14.91 17.63
C ASN A 77 8.13 -15.32 16.16
N ASN A 78 8.54 -16.54 15.81
CA ASN A 78 8.47 -17.05 14.44
C ASN A 78 7.17 -17.78 14.08
N ARG A 79 6.12 -17.59 14.90
CA ARG A 79 4.80 -18.25 14.77
C ARG A 79 3.69 -17.24 14.46
N SER A 80 3.94 -16.36 13.48
CA SER A 80 2.92 -15.42 13.00
C SER A 80 1.68 -16.16 12.48
N PRO A 81 0.48 -15.59 12.66
CA PRO A 81 -0.72 -16.10 12.01
C PRO A 81 -0.56 -16.07 10.48
N PRO A 82 -1.17 -17.02 9.76
CA PRO A 82 -1.29 -16.90 8.31
C PRO A 82 -2.35 -15.86 7.95
N GLY A 83 -2.14 -15.17 6.84
CA GLY A 83 -2.96 -14.08 6.32
C GLY A 83 -4.14 -14.51 5.47
N HIS A 84 -4.56 -15.77 5.61
CA HIS A 84 -5.57 -16.39 4.76
C HIS A 84 -6.86 -15.56 4.69
N VAL A 85 -7.35 -15.38 3.46
CA VAL A 85 -8.57 -14.63 3.18
C VAL A 85 -9.75 -15.58 3.30
N ARG A 86 -10.83 -15.11 3.92
CA ARG A 86 -12.02 -15.91 4.21
C ARG A 86 -13.27 -15.21 3.71
N ALA A 87 -14.25 -16.01 3.30
CA ALA A 87 -15.57 -15.52 2.96
C ALA A 87 -16.65 -16.17 3.80
N TYR A 88 -17.68 -15.38 4.08
CA TYR A 88 -18.87 -15.77 4.80
C TYR A 88 -20.10 -15.45 3.94
N ASP A 89 -21.16 -16.21 4.12
CA ASP A 89 -22.44 -15.94 3.46
C ASP A 89 -22.99 -14.60 3.95
N ALA A 90 -23.31 -13.71 3.01
CA ALA A 90 -23.71 -12.34 3.30
C ALA A 90 -25.02 -12.27 4.08
N TYR A 91 -25.90 -13.28 3.96
CA TYR A 91 -27.18 -13.30 4.64
C TYR A 91 -27.06 -13.85 6.05
N THR A 92 -26.37 -14.98 6.19
CA THR A 92 -26.38 -15.83 7.39
C THR A 92 -25.10 -15.77 8.21
N GLY A 93 -24.00 -15.23 7.66
CA GLY A 93 -22.68 -15.23 8.29
C GLY A 93 -22.02 -16.61 8.37
N GLN A 94 -22.55 -17.63 7.70
CA GLN A 94 -21.94 -18.96 7.67
C GLN A 94 -20.63 -18.95 6.88
N PHE A 95 -19.62 -19.66 7.36
CA PHE A 95 -18.35 -19.83 6.65
C PHE A 95 -18.59 -20.47 5.28
N LYS A 96 -18.05 -19.86 4.21
CA LYS A 96 -18.14 -20.37 2.84
C LYS A 96 -16.84 -21.02 2.40
N TRP A 97 -15.77 -20.23 2.37
CA TRP A 97 -14.48 -20.67 1.88
C TRP A 97 -13.33 -19.92 2.53
N ARG A 98 -12.14 -20.51 2.41
CA ARG A 98 -10.85 -19.90 2.75
C ARG A 98 -9.91 -20.06 1.57
N PHE A 99 -9.24 -18.97 1.21
CA PHE A 99 -8.09 -19.00 0.33
C PHE A 99 -6.79 -18.99 1.15
N ASN A 100 -6.00 -20.04 1.00
CA ASN A 100 -4.70 -20.19 1.64
C ASN A 100 -3.63 -19.37 0.90
N THR A 101 -3.39 -18.14 1.36
CA THR A 101 -2.33 -17.27 0.83
C THR A 101 -0.90 -17.81 1.05
N ILE A 102 -0.74 -18.72 2.02
CA ILE A 102 0.41 -19.63 2.14
C ILE A 102 -0.14 -21.02 1.80
N PRO A 103 0.20 -21.60 0.64
CA PRO A 103 -0.27 -22.92 0.24
C PRO A 103 0.07 -23.99 1.28
N GLN A 104 -0.87 -24.89 1.53
CA GLN A 104 -0.71 -26.04 2.42
C GLN A 104 -0.23 -27.28 1.67
N GLU A 105 0.05 -28.36 2.40
CA GLU A 105 0.48 -29.63 1.82
C GLU A 105 -0.48 -30.12 0.72
N GLY A 106 0.06 -30.35 -0.48
CA GLY A 106 -0.71 -30.82 -1.64
C GLY A 106 -1.44 -29.72 -2.44
N GLU A 107 -1.41 -28.47 -1.98
CA GLU A 107 -1.93 -27.33 -2.74
C GLU A 107 -0.93 -26.84 -3.78
N PRO A 108 -1.38 -26.27 -4.91
CA PRO A 108 -0.49 -25.67 -5.91
C PRO A 108 0.44 -24.62 -5.29
N TYR A 109 1.69 -24.59 -5.76
CA TYR A 109 2.76 -23.67 -5.33
C TYR A 109 3.28 -23.90 -3.90
N ASN A 110 2.85 -24.96 -3.21
CA ASN A 110 3.45 -25.36 -1.94
C ASN A 110 4.96 -25.66 -2.08
N GLU A 111 5.39 -26.14 -3.25
CA GLU A 111 6.79 -26.39 -3.59
C GLU A 111 7.66 -25.13 -3.64
N THR A 112 7.05 -23.94 -3.74
CA THR A 112 7.77 -22.65 -3.70
C THR A 112 8.16 -22.22 -2.28
N TRP A 113 7.74 -22.98 -1.27
CA TRP A 113 8.08 -22.81 0.14
C TRP A 113 9.01 -23.94 0.56
N GLU A 114 10.30 -23.73 0.35
CA GLU A 114 11.31 -24.75 0.56
C GLU A 114 11.39 -25.17 2.03
N GLU A 115 11.91 -26.39 2.23
CA GLU A 115 12.09 -26.99 3.55
C GLU A 115 10.81 -27.04 4.41
N ASN A 116 9.64 -27.07 3.77
CA ASN A 116 8.32 -26.99 4.41
C ASN A 116 8.11 -25.70 5.23
N SER A 117 8.76 -24.61 4.84
CA SER A 117 8.67 -23.32 5.52
C SER A 117 7.24 -22.78 5.63
N TRP A 118 6.34 -23.16 4.71
CA TRP A 118 4.90 -22.89 4.78
C TRP A 118 4.24 -23.30 6.11
N ARG A 119 4.80 -24.30 6.82
CA ARG A 119 4.29 -24.75 8.13
C ARG A 119 4.49 -23.71 9.22
N ILE A 120 5.51 -22.85 9.10
CA ILE A 120 5.93 -21.90 10.13
C ILE A 120 5.62 -20.47 9.70
N ALA A 121 5.79 -20.15 8.41
CA ALA A 121 5.52 -18.84 7.85
C ALA A 121 4.14 -18.28 8.22
N GLY A 122 4.08 -16.96 8.31
CA GLY A 122 2.86 -16.19 8.56
C GLY A 122 2.84 -14.90 7.72
N ASN A 123 1.94 -13.99 8.05
CA ASN A 123 1.57 -12.84 7.21
C ASN A 123 1.01 -13.30 5.86
N THR A 124 1.44 -12.74 4.72
CA THR A 124 0.77 -12.87 3.41
C THR A 124 -0.73 -12.57 3.47
N ASN A 125 -1.07 -11.52 4.20
CA ASN A 125 -2.44 -11.09 4.45
C ASN A 125 -2.88 -10.02 3.45
N VAL A 126 -4.20 -9.84 3.33
CA VAL A 126 -4.79 -8.67 2.68
C VAL A 126 -5.19 -7.69 3.77
N TRP A 127 -4.31 -6.72 4.07
CA TRP A 127 -4.55 -5.73 5.13
C TRP A 127 -5.18 -4.43 4.64
N THR A 128 -5.30 -4.26 3.32
CA THR A 128 -5.84 -3.07 2.67
C THR A 128 -7.15 -3.38 1.96
N PHE A 129 -7.61 -2.44 1.14
CA PHE A 129 -8.84 -2.55 0.37
C PHE A 129 -8.72 -3.61 -0.75
N MET A 130 -9.81 -4.34 -0.97
CA MET A 130 -9.98 -5.22 -2.14
C MET A 130 -10.82 -4.51 -3.21
N SER A 131 -10.76 -5.00 -4.44
CA SER A 131 -11.69 -4.62 -5.51
C SER A 131 -12.42 -5.87 -6.01
N ALA A 132 -13.57 -5.67 -6.65
CA ALA A 132 -14.33 -6.76 -7.24
C ALA A 132 -14.99 -6.33 -8.56
N ASP A 133 -15.09 -7.28 -9.48
CA ASP A 133 -15.94 -7.20 -10.67
C ASP A 133 -17.20 -8.01 -10.39
N ASP A 134 -18.29 -7.32 -10.02
CA ASP A 134 -19.56 -7.95 -9.66
C ASP A 134 -20.19 -8.69 -10.85
N GLU A 135 -19.99 -8.21 -12.09
CA GLU A 135 -20.53 -8.87 -13.29
C GLU A 135 -19.82 -10.19 -13.57
N ALA A 136 -18.49 -10.20 -13.38
CA ALA A 136 -17.67 -11.39 -13.57
C ALA A 136 -17.66 -12.33 -12.34
N GLY A 137 -18.12 -11.85 -11.17
CA GLY A 137 -18.06 -12.60 -9.93
C GLY A 137 -16.63 -12.77 -9.39
N ILE A 138 -15.74 -11.80 -9.64
CA ILE A 138 -14.31 -11.90 -9.31
C ILE A 138 -13.94 -10.93 -8.19
N VAL A 139 -13.18 -11.39 -7.20
CA VAL A 139 -12.52 -10.54 -6.20
C VAL A 139 -11.01 -10.50 -6.47
N TYR A 140 -10.40 -9.32 -6.30
CA TYR A 140 -8.97 -9.10 -6.47
C TYR A 140 -8.33 -8.79 -5.12
N LEU A 141 -7.33 -9.59 -4.76
CA LEU A 141 -6.67 -9.61 -3.47
C LEU A 141 -5.24 -9.06 -3.59
N PRO A 142 -4.96 -7.88 -3.02
CA PRO A 142 -3.60 -7.37 -2.91
C PRO A 142 -2.92 -8.00 -1.68
N VAL A 143 -2.05 -8.99 -1.91
CA VAL A 143 -1.42 -9.83 -0.87
C VAL A 143 -0.09 -9.23 -0.40
N SER A 144 0.13 -9.23 0.92
CA SER A 144 1.30 -8.67 1.59
C SER A 144 2.53 -9.59 1.59
N THR A 145 3.64 -9.06 2.12
CA THR A 145 4.89 -9.78 2.38
C THR A 145 4.71 -10.83 3.52
N PRO A 146 5.44 -11.96 3.48
CA PRO A 146 5.46 -12.98 4.53
C PRO A 146 6.42 -12.63 5.68
N THR A 147 6.11 -13.09 6.90
CA THR A 147 7.04 -12.94 8.03
C THR A 147 8.30 -13.79 7.80
N ASN A 148 9.52 -13.29 8.02
CA ASN A 148 9.91 -11.92 8.40
C ASN A 148 10.20 -11.09 7.14
N ASP A 149 9.74 -9.84 7.08
CA ASP A 149 9.76 -9.00 5.87
C ASP A 149 11.14 -8.73 5.26
N TYR A 150 12.20 -8.79 6.08
CA TYR A 150 13.55 -8.39 5.68
C TYR A 150 14.61 -9.48 5.83
N TRP A 151 14.21 -10.65 6.34
CA TRP A 151 15.03 -11.85 6.38
C TRP A 151 14.14 -13.08 6.17
N GLY A 152 14.23 -13.68 4.99
CA GLY A 152 13.52 -14.85 4.52
C GLY A 152 14.25 -16.18 4.71
N GLY A 153 15.36 -16.26 5.46
CA GLY A 153 16.11 -17.52 5.61
C GLY A 153 15.37 -18.72 6.23
N TYR A 154 14.22 -18.52 6.89
CA TYR A 154 13.29 -19.60 7.31
C TYR A 154 12.13 -19.84 6.35
N ARG A 155 12.12 -19.15 5.22
CA ARG A 155 11.15 -19.24 4.13
C ARG A 155 11.84 -19.12 2.78
N LEU A 156 12.89 -19.91 2.58
CA LEU A 156 13.55 -19.98 1.28
C LEU A 156 12.58 -20.41 0.17
N GLY A 157 12.85 -19.97 -1.05
CA GLY A 157 12.00 -20.19 -2.23
C GLY A 157 11.22 -18.94 -2.65
N GLU A 158 10.47 -19.03 -3.75
CA GLU A 158 9.73 -17.89 -4.33
C GLU A 158 8.60 -17.37 -3.43
N ASN A 159 8.08 -18.22 -2.54
CA ASN A 159 7.02 -17.91 -1.56
C ASN A 159 5.67 -17.51 -2.16
N VAL A 160 5.25 -18.10 -3.29
CA VAL A 160 3.92 -17.84 -3.88
C VAL A 160 2.82 -18.23 -2.88
N TYR A 161 1.87 -17.37 -2.51
CA TYR A 161 1.35 -16.16 -3.17
C TYR A 161 1.72 -14.82 -2.47
N ALA A 162 2.86 -14.75 -1.79
CA ALA A 162 3.37 -13.50 -1.23
C ALA A 162 3.42 -12.38 -2.28
N GLU A 163 3.21 -11.12 -1.86
CA GLU A 163 3.44 -9.93 -2.69
C GLU A 163 2.79 -10.02 -4.08
N SER A 164 1.58 -10.56 -4.12
CA SER A 164 0.86 -10.90 -5.35
C SER A 164 -0.45 -10.16 -5.47
N LEU A 165 -0.87 -9.90 -6.70
CA LEU A 165 -2.28 -9.66 -7.03
C LEU A 165 -2.92 -11.02 -7.35
N VAL A 166 -3.90 -11.43 -6.55
CA VAL A 166 -4.60 -12.72 -6.74
C VAL A 166 -6.05 -12.46 -7.12
N ALA A 167 -6.52 -13.07 -8.22
CA ALA A 167 -7.93 -13.03 -8.61
C ALA A 167 -8.61 -14.35 -8.25
N LEU A 168 -9.70 -14.26 -7.49
CA LEU A 168 -10.49 -15.41 -7.09
C LEU A 168 -11.93 -15.28 -7.59
N ASP A 169 -12.55 -16.43 -7.86
CA ASP A 169 -14.01 -16.51 -7.90
C ASP A 169 -14.56 -16.16 -6.51
N ALA A 170 -15.45 -15.17 -6.45
CA ALA A 170 -15.90 -14.60 -5.18
C ALA A 170 -16.85 -15.53 -4.41
N ASP A 171 -17.55 -16.46 -5.07
CA ASP A 171 -18.51 -17.36 -4.44
C ASP A 171 -17.82 -18.60 -3.86
N THR A 172 -16.78 -19.10 -4.53
CA THR A 172 -16.12 -20.38 -4.24
C THR A 172 -14.72 -20.23 -3.62
N GLY A 173 -14.06 -19.09 -3.85
CA GLY A 173 -12.66 -18.87 -3.46
C GLY A 173 -11.65 -19.56 -4.38
N GLU A 174 -12.09 -20.15 -5.50
CA GLU A 174 -11.19 -20.77 -6.47
C GLU A 174 -10.30 -19.72 -7.16
N ARG A 175 -8.99 -20.01 -7.26
CA ARG A 175 -8.05 -19.10 -7.91
C ARG A 175 -8.22 -19.13 -9.42
N ILE A 176 -8.55 -17.97 -9.99
CA ILE A 176 -8.64 -17.77 -11.43
C ILE A 176 -7.23 -17.53 -11.98
N TRP A 177 -6.56 -16.48 -11.51
CA TRP A 177 -5.18 -16.15 -11.88
C TRP A 177 -4.48 -15.43 -10.72
N HIS A 178 -3.17 -15.31 -10.81
CA HIS A 178 -2.40 -14.43 -9.93
C HIS A 178 -1.17 -13.90 -10.66
N PHE A 179 -0.61 -12.81 -10.15
CA PHE A 179 0.69 -12.31 -10.56
C PHE A 179 1.49 -11.90 -9.32
N GLN A 180 2.67 -12.49 -9.13
CA GLN A 180 3.57 -12.14 -8.03
C GLN A 180 4.47 -10.98 -8.43
N THR A 181 4.42 -9.87 -7.69
CA THR A 181 5.15 -8.63 -8.00
C THR A 181 6.56 -8.61 -7.41
N VAL A 182 6.83 -9.46 -6.42
CA VAL A 182 8.16 -9.65 -5.80
C VAL A 182 8.32 -11.12 -5.45
N HIS A 183 9.37 -11.75 -5.96
CA HIS A 183 9.78 -13.11 -5.59
C HIS A 183 10.64 -13.07 -4.33
N HIS A 184 10.35 -13.91 -3.33
CA HIS A 184 11.14 -13.97 -2.10
C HIS A 184 11.42 -12.58 -1.50
N GLY A 185 10.37 -11.83 -1.12
CA GLY A 185 10.51 -10.45 -0.65
C GLY A 185 11.43 -10.29 0.55
N LEU A 186 12.26 -9.24 0.51
CA LEU A 186 13.18 -8.83 1.57
C LEU A 186 13.13 -7.30 1.81
N TRP A 187 12.02 -6.66 1.44
CA TRP A 187 11.93 -5.20 1.30
C TRP A 187 10.66 -4.58 1.91
N ASP A 188 9.72 -5.39 2.38
CA ASP A 188 8.36 -4.95 2.75
C ASP A 188 7.65 -4.24 1.57
N TYR A 189 7.67 -4.86 0.39
CA TYR A 189 7.00 -4.36 -0.81
C TYR A 189 5.64 -5.02 -1.02
N ASP A 190 4.81 -4.97 0.02
CA ASP A 190 3.38 -5.31 -0.06
C ASP A 190 2.72 -4.75 -1.32
N VAL A 191 1.81 -5.54 -1.89
CA VAL A 191 0.75 -4.97 -2.71
C VAL A 191 -0.23 -4.32 -1.74
N ALA A 192 -0.07 -3.02 -1.53
CA ALA A 192 -0.67 -2.31 -0.41
C ALA A 192 -1.88 -1.45 -0.82
N SER A 193 -2.64 -1.76 -1.87
CA SER A 193 -3.84 -0.98 -2.20
C SER A 193 -4.82 -1.75 -3.07
N ALA A 194 -6.08 -1.32 -3.07
CA ALA A 194 -7.08 -1.84 -4.00
C ALA A 194 -6.66 -1.56 -5.45
N PRO A 195 -6.73 -2.56 -6.35
CA PRO A 195 -6.51 -2.32 -7.76
C PRO A 195 -7.69 -1.59 -8.39
N ASN A 196 -7.45 -0.81 -9.45
CA ASN A 196 -8.48 -0.07 -10.18
C ASN A 196 -9.01 -0.91 -11.34
N LEU A 197 -10.32 -1.12 -11.40
CA LEU A 197 -10.98 -1.79 -12.53
C LEU A 197 -11.45 -0.74 -13.54
N VAL A 198 -11.03 -0.88 -14.80
CA VAL A 198 -11.34 0.08 -15.87
C VAL A 198 -11.31 -0.61 -17.22
N ASP A 199 -12.21 -0.22 -18.12
CA ASP A 199 -12.20 -0.70 -19.50
C ASP A 199 -11.35 0.27 -20.34
N ILE A 200 -10.30 -0.24 -20.99
CA ILE A 200 -9.32 0.56 -21.76
C ILE A 200 -9.23 0.07 -23.20
N SER A 201 -8.66 0.91 -24.07
CA SER A 201 -8.31 0.55 -25.45
C SER A 201 -6.83 0.76 -25.70
N VAL A 202 -6.09 -0.34 -25.89
CA VAL A 202 -4.65 -0.31 -26.17
C VAL A 202 -4.41 -0.86 -27.57
N ASN A 203 -3.80 -0.06 -28.45
CA ASN A 203 -3.54 -0.43 -29.85
C ASN A 203 -4.79 -0.94 -30.60
N GLY A 204 -5.97 -0.37 -30.29
CA GLY A 204 -7.26 -0.76 -30.88
C GLY A 204 -7.91 -2.03 -30.29
N ARG A 205 -7.27 -2.70 -29.32
CA ARG A 205 -7.88 -3.80 -28.56
C ARG A 205 -8.58 -3.25 -27.32
N SER A 206 -9.88 -3.53 -27.18
CA SER A 206 -10.62 -3.29 -25.94
C SER A 206 -10.21 -4.33 -24.90
N ILE A 207 -9.88 -3.87 -23.69
CA ILE A 207 -9.42 -4.71 -22.59
C ILE A 207 -10.21 -4.34 -21.34
N LYS A 208 -10.80 -5.34 -20.68
CA LYS A 208 -11.34 -5.20 -19.33
C LYS A 208 -10.15 -5.22 -18.38
N ALA A 209 -9.59 -4.06 -18.02
CA ALA A 209 -8.33 -3.98 -17.31
C ALA A 209 -8.49 -3.92 -15.79
N VAL A 210 -7.44 -4.37 -15.11
CA VAL A 210 -7.15 -4.15 -13.69
C VAL A 210 -5.78 -3.50 -13.57
N ALA A 211 -5.70 -2.34 -12.92
CA ALA A 211 -4.46 -1.58 -12.72
C ALA A 211 -4.09 -1.54 -11.23
N GLN A 212 -2.98 -2.16 -10.88
CA GLN A 212 -2.46 -2.24 -9.52
C GLN A 212 -1.22 -1.35 -9.38
N VAL A 213 -1.32 -0.33 -8.53
CA VAL A 213 -0.13 0.40 -8.07
C VAL A 213 0.47 -0.32 -6.86
N SER A 214 1.79 -0.30 -6.72
CA SER A 214 2.48 -1.03 -5.65
C SER A 214 3.50 -0.15 -4.93
N LYS A 215 3.93 -0.61 -3.74
CA LYS A 215 5.05 -0.04 -3.01
C LYS A 215 6.33 0.02 -3.85
N THR A 216 6.47 -0.86 -4.84
CA THR A 216 7.61 -0.86 -5.79
C THR A 216 7.64 0.37 -6.71
N GLY A 217 6.58 1.17 -6.80
CA GLY A 217 6.57 2.38 -7.63
C GLY A 217 6.22 2.16 -9.11
N TRP A 218 5.77 0.95 -9.46
CA TRP A 218 5.20 0.62 -10.76
C TRP A 218 3.68 0.50 -10.73
N THR A 219 3.08 0.67 -11.90
CA THR A 219 1.69 0.30 -12.18
C THR A 219 1.69 -0.98 -13.00
N TYR A 220 1.15 -2.06 -12.43
CA TYR A 220 0.97 -3.35 -13.10
C TYR A 220 -0.43 -3.39 -13.70
N VAL A 221 -0.56 -3.69 -14.99
CA VAL A 221 -1.85 -3.66 -15.70
C VAL A 221 -2.08 -4.97 -16.41
N PHE A 222 -3.23 -5.59 -16.13
CA PHE A 222 -3.62 -6.89 -16.67
C PHE A 222 -5.02 -6.84 -17.27
N ASP A 223 -5.32 -7.74 -18.20
CA ASP A 223 -6.71 -8.12 -18.44
C ASP A 223 -7.25 -8.78 -17.16
N ARG A 224 -8.30 -8.19 -16.58
CA ARG A 224 -8.81 -8.56 -15.26
C ARG A 224 -9.44 -9.95 -15.22
N LEU A 225 -9.86 -10.47 -16.37
CA LEU A 225 -10.46 -11.81 -16.45
C LEU A 225 -9.41 -12.91 -16.57
N THR A 226 -8.29 -12.64 -17.26
CA THR A 226 -7.31 -13.68 -17.61
C THR A 226 -5.98 -13.56 -16.86
N GLY A 227 -5.65 -12.38 -16.34
CA GLY A 227 -4.34 -12.07 -15.76
C GLY A 227 -3.25 -11.85 -16.82
N GLU A 228 -3.59 -11.81 -18.10
CA GLU A 228 -2.62 -11.49 -19.16
C GLU A 228 -2.13 -10.04 -18.99
N PRO A 229 -0.81 -9.79 -18.92
CA PRO A 229 -0.30 -8.44 -18.80
C PRO A 229 -0.57 -7.64 -20.08
N VAL A 230 -1.03 -6.39 -19.93
CA VAL A 230 -1.31 -5.50 -21.05
C VAL A 230 -0.01 -5.08 -21.76
N TRP A 231 1.04 -4.85 -20.99
CA TRP A 231 2.40 -4.58 -21.48
C TRP A 231 3.41 -5.56 -20.90
N PRO A 232 4.55 -5.82 -21.57
CA PRO A 232 5.52 -6.79 -21.11
C PRO A 232 6.04 -6.52 -19.70
N ILE A 233 6.21 -7.60 -18.93
CA ILE A 233 6.90 -7.61 -17.64
C ILE A 233 8.08 -8.55 -17.79
N GLU A 234 9.29 -8.05 -17.55
CA GLU A 234 10.53 -8.78 -17.79
C GLU A 234 11.16 -9.25 -16.47
N GLU A 235 11.60 -10.49 -16.43
CA GLU A 235 12.47 -10.97 -15.34
C GLU A 235 13.88 -10.38 -15.49
N ARG A 236 14.35 -9.66 -14.48
CA ARG A 236 15.69 -9.05 -14.48
C ARG A 236 16.53 -9.53 -13.31
N PRO A 237 17.82 -9.81 -13.49
CA PRO A 237 18.72 -10.18 -12.41
C PRO A 237 18.79 -9.13 -11.31
N VAL A 238 18.87 -9.57 -10.06
CA VAL A 238 19.02 -8.70 -8.89
C VAL A 238 20.25 -9.05 -8.07
N PRO A 239 20.80 -8.12 -7.26
CA PRO A 239 21.98 -8.41 -6.43
C PRO A 239 21.72 -9.55 -5.44
N PRO A 240 22.68 -10.47 -5.23
CA PRO A 240 22.55 -11.54 -4.24
C PRO A 240 22.62 -11.00 -2.81
N SER A 241 21.92 -11.65 -1.89
CA SER A 241 22.12 -11.42 -0.45
C SER A 241 23.40 -12.10 0.04
N ASN A 242 24.16 -11.39 0.88
CA ASN A 242 25.33 -11.92 1.59
C ASN A 242 25.03 -12.15 3.08
N VAL A 243 23.77 -11.99 3.50
CA VAL A 243 23.37 -12.22 4.90
C VAL A 243 23.39 -13.74 5.18
N PRO A 244 24.01 -14.22 6.27
CA PRO A 244 24.04 -15.64 6.58
C PRO A 244 22.64 -16.27 6.67
N GLY A 245 22.47 -17.42 6.01
CA GLY A 245 21.19 -18.14 5.94
C GLY A 245 20.15 -17.53 4.99
N GLU A 246 20.48 -16.42 4.33
CA GLU A 246 19.61 -15.72 3.38
C GLU A 246 20.07 -15.91 1.94
N ARG A 247 19.15 -15.78 0.99
CA ARG A 247 19.45 -15.58 -0.43
C ARG A 247 18.31 -14.81 -1.11
N THR A 248 18.65 -13.95 -2.06
CA THR A 248 17.63 -13.37 -2.94
C THR A 248 17.16 -14.39 -3.98
N HIS A 249 15.97 -14.18 -4.54
CA HIS A 249 15.61 -14.79 -5.81
C HIS A 249 16.57 -14.29 -6.92
N PRO A 250 16.95 -15.11 -7.93
CA PRO A 250 17.89 -14.69 -8.98
C PRO A 250 17.40 -13.51 -9.83
N THR A 251 16.08 -13.40 -10.02
CA THR A 251 15.44 -12.35 -10.82
C THR A 251 14.23 -11.74 -10.10
N GLN A 252 13.78 -10.59 -10.59
CA GLN A 252 12.52 -9.97 -10.19
C GLN A 252 11.74 -9.46 -11.41
N PRO A 253 10.41 -9.40 -11.36
CA PRO A 253 9.58 -8.89 -12.44
C PRO A 253 9.68 -7.36 -12.52
N HIS A 254 9.96 -6.86 -13.72
CA HIS A 254 10.07 -5.43 -14.02
C HIS A 254 9.08 -5.06 -15.13
N PRO A 255 7.98 -4.36 -14.82
CA PRO A 255 7.11 -3.78 -15.82
C PRO A 255 7.90 -2.88 -16.76
N THR A 256 7.72 -3.09 -18.06
CA THR A 256 8.37 -2.25 -19.09
C THR A 256 7.57 -0.98 -19.38
N TRP A 257 6.27 -1.02 -19.12
CA TRP A 257 5.33 0.06 -19.38
C TRP A 257 4.06 -0.09 -18.53
N PRO A 258 3.42 0.98 -18.05
CA PRO A 258 3.87 2.38 -18.00
C PRO A 258 5.24 2.57 -17.35
N LEU A 259 5.89 3.71 -17.58
CA LEU A 259 7.09 4.07 -16.82
C LEU A 259 6.77 4.13 -15.31
N PRO A 260 7.71 3.76 -14.44
CA PRO A 260 7.51 3.85 -12.99
C PRO A 260 7.18 5.29 -12.57
N PHE A 261 6.22 5.44 -11.66
CA PHE A 261 5.83 6.74 -11.12
C PHE A 261 6.72 7.18 -9.93
N GLU A 262 7.55 6.27 -9.41
CA GLU A 262 8.56 6.53 -8.37
C GLU A 262 9.93 5.97 -8.75
N ARG A 263 10.96 6.41 -8.02
CA ARG A 263 12.36 5.99 -8.23
C ARG A 263 12.53 4.48 -8.02
N GLN A 264 13.42 3.87 -8.79
CA GLN A 264 13.67 2.42 -8.84
C GLN A 264 15.08 2.08 -8.33
N GLY A 265 15.35 2.44 -7.08
CA GLY A 265 16.67 2.37 -6.45
C GLY A 265 17.23 3.74 -6.13
N MET A 266 18.47 3.74 -5.66
CA MET A 266 19.20 4.95 -5.28
C MET A 266 20.66 4.84 -5.71
N ASN A 267 21.22 5.93 -6.19
CA ASN A 267 22.65 6.10 -6.42
C ASN A 267 23.11 7.51 -6.01
N GLU A 268 24.40 7.82 -6.19
CA GLU A 268 24.94 9.12 -5.78
C GLU A 268 24.32 10.33 -6.51
N ASP A 269 23.80 10.16 -7.73
CA ASP A 269 23.17 11.23 -8.50
C ASP A 269 21.78 11.57 -7.97
N ASP A 270 21.18 10.71 -7.14
CA ASP A 270 19.91 10.96 -6.46
C ASP A 270 20.06 11.83 -5.21
N LEU A 271 21.28 12.02 -4.72
CA LEU A 271 21.55 12.80 -3.51
C LEU A 271 21.20 14.27 -3.70
N ILE A 272 20.60 14.87 -2.66
CA ILE A 272 20.23 16.29 -2.65
C ILE A 272 21.42 17.20 -2.98
N ASP A 273 21.22 18.19 -3.84
CA ASP A 273 22.30 18.98 -4.43
C ASP A 273 21.97 20.47 -4.66
N PHE A 274 21.00 21.04 -3.93
CA PHE A 274 20.61 22.44 -4.08
C PHE A 274 21.77 23.44 -3.91
N THR A 275 22.76 23.11 -3.10
CA THR A 275 24.02 23.87 -2.97
C THR A 275 25.22 22.92 -2.88
N PRO A 276 26.45 23.38 -3.19
CA PRO A 276 27.66 22.57 -3.01
C PRO A 276 27.85 22.06 -1.58
N GLU A 277 27.49 22.86 -0.57
CA GLU A 277 27.61 22.48 0.84
C GLU A 277 26.63 21.36 1.21
N ILE A 278 25.37 21.49 0.78
CA ILE A 278 24.34 20.46 0.97
C ILE A 278 24.76 19.16 0.27
N ASN A 279 25.24 19.25 -0.97
CA ASN A 279 25.69 18.09 -1.72
C ASN A 279 26.87 17.38 -1.05
N ALA A 280 27.88 18.13 -0.61
CA ALA A 280 29.04 17.57 0.07
C ALA A 280 28.64 16.84 1.36
N ALA A 281 27.73 17.42 2.15
CA ALA A 281 27.21 16.80 3.36
C ALA A 281 26.38 15.54 3.05
N ALA A 282 25.54 15.56 2.01
CA ALA A 282 24.77 14.39 1.58
C ALA A 282 25.69 13.24 1.12
N ARG A 283 26.74 13.56 0.35
CA ARG A 283 27.75 12.60 -0.10
C ARG A 283 28.55 12.00 1.05
N GLU A 284 28.88 12.80 2.06
CA GLU A 284 29.55 12.29 3.26
C GLU A 284 28.66 11.27 3.99
N MET A 285 27.39 11.59 4.22
CA MET A 285 26.44 10.68 4.85
C MET A 285 26.21 9.41 4.00
N ALA A 286 26.15 9.53 2.68
CA ALA A 286 25.92 8.40 1.78
C ALA A 286 27.02 7.33 1.84
N LYS A 287 28.23 7.68 2.29
CA LYS A 287 29.35 6.72 2.46
C LYS A 287 29.03 5.65 3.48
N ASP A 288 28.16 5.92 4.44
CA ASP A 288 27.78 4.95 5.47
C ASP A 288 26.77 3.91 4.97
N PHE A 289 26.22 4.06 3.76
CA PHE A 289 25.12 3.23 3.28
C PHE A 289 25.47 2.43 2.02
N VAL A 290 24.79 1.31 1.86
CA VAL A 290 24.70 0.59 0.58
C VAL A 290 23.58 1.23 -0.23
N MET A 291 23.90 1.62 -1.45
CA MET A 291 22.97 2.16 -2.44
C MET A 291 23.03 1.28 -3.69
N GLY A 292 21.90 1.10 -4.37
CA GLY A 292 21.83 0.26 -5.55
C GLY A 292 20.43 0.24 -6.17
N PRO A 293 20.18 -0.67 -7.12
CA PRO A 293 18.85 -0.85 -7.70
C PRO A 293 17.79 -1.20 -6.64
N ILE A 294 16.51 -1.03 -6.96
CA ILE A 294 15.36 -1.21 -6.04
C ILE A 294 15.40 -2.52 -5.22
N PHE A 295 15.90 -3.62 -5.82
CA PHE A 295 16.02 -4.93 -5.17
C PHE A 295 17.41 -5.22 -4.60
N THR A 296 18.12 -4.18 -4.16
CA THR A 296 19.34 -4.37 -3.36
C THR A 296 18.94 -4.92 -1.98
N PRO A 297 19.45 -6.09 -1.55
CA PRO A 297 19.00 -6.71 -0.31
C PRO A 297 19.50 -5.97 0.94
N PRO A 298 18.88 -6.24 2.11
CA PRO A 298 19.41 -5.81 3.40
C PRO A 298 20.82 -6.37 3.66
N ILE A 299 21.57 -5.67 4.51
CA ILE A 299 22.86 -6.15 5.04
C ILE A 299 22.76 -6.36 6.56
N VAL A 300 23.69 -7.15 7.11
CA VAL A 300 23.98 -7.11 8.55
C VAL A 300 24.69 -5.79 8.86
N ALA A 301 24.28 -5.10 9.92
CA ALA A 301 24.89 -3.83 10.32
C ALA A 301 26.41 -3.98 10.51
N GLY A 302 27.18 -3.07 9.90
CA GLY A 302 28.64 -3.07 9.92
C GLY A 302 29.29 -3.94 8.83
N ALA A 303 28.53 -4.70 8.04
CA ALA A 303 29.07 -5.44 6.90
C ALA A 303 29.76 -4.49 5.91
N ASP A 304 31.00 -4.81 5.55
CA ASP A 304 31.86 -3.98 4.68
C ASP A 304 31.99 -2.51 5.15
N GLY A 305 31.88 -2.27 6.45
CA GLY A 305 31.94 -0.93 7.04
C GLY A 305 30.70 -0.06 6.80
N LYS A 306 29.59 -0.65 6.34
CA LYS A 306 28.32 0.04 6.07
C LYS A 306 27.34 -0.12 7.23
N LEU A 307 26.61 0.94 7.54
CA LEU A 307 25.57 0.95 8.57
C LEU A 307 24.32 0.19 8.13
N ALA A 308 23.87 0.40 6.89
CA ALA A 308 22.61 -0.15 6.37
C ALA A 308 22.53 -0.10 4.84
N THR A 309 21.55 -0.82 4.27
CA THR A 309 21.07 -0.58 2.91
C THR A 309 20.02 0.53 2.95
N ILE A 310 20.08 1.48 2.01
CA ILE A 310 18.98 2.42 1.77
C ILE A 310 18.06 1.87 0.69
N PHE A 311 16.83 1.56 1.06
CA PHE A 311 15.77 1.18 0.13
C PHE A 311 15.10 2.44 -0.45
N LEU A 312 14.93 2.44 -1.76
CA LEU A 312 14.17 3.46 -2.48
C LEU A 312 13.43 2.80 -3.66
N PRO A 313 12.09 2.63 -3.59
CA PRO A 313 11.19 3.09 -2.52
C PRO A 313 11.50 2.46 -1.15
N GLY A 314 11.14 3.13 -0.06
CA GLY A 314 11.29 2.58 1.28
C GLY A 314 10.14 1.63 1.66
N ALA A 315 10.06 1.22 2.93
CA ALA A 315 8.96 0.41 3.48
C ALA A 315 7.55 1.04 3.29
N GLY A 316 7.49 2.38 3.26
CA GLY A 316 6.27 3.11 2.93
C GLY A 316 5.85 3.00 1.45
N GLY A 317 6.75 2.49 0.60
CA GLY A 317 6.57 2.34 -0.84
C GLY A 317 6.50 3.65 -1.61
N GLY A 318 6.30 3.51 -2.92
CA GLY A 318 5.90 4.61 -3.79
C GLY A 318 4.41 4.91 -3.67
N ALA A 319 3.56 3.88 -3.84
CA ALA A 319 2.13 3.93 -3.55
C ALA A 319 1.78 2.94 -2.43
N ASN A 320 1.05 3.41 -1.42
CA ASN A 320 0.64 2.63 -0.25
C ASN A 320 -0.89 2.51 -0.18
N PHE A 321 -1.46 2.26 1.00
CA PHE A 321 -2.90 2.05 1.27
C PHE A 321 -3.89 3.03 0.66
N PRO A 322 -3.57 4.33 0.40
CA PRO A 322 -4.49 5.20 -0.33
C PRO A 322 -4.75 4.74 -1.77
N GLY A 323 -3.79 4.02 -2.36
CA GLY A 323 -3.86 3.55 -3.74
C GLY A 323 -3.90 4.68 -4.76
N ALA A 324 -4.54 4.39 -5.87
CA ALA A 324 -4.79 5.30 -6.99
C ALA A 324 -6.28 5.29 -7.31
N ASN A 325 -6.76 6.32 -8.02
CA ASN A 325 -8.11 6.37 -8.57
C ASN A 325 -8.05 6.60 -10.07
N VAL A 326 -9.00 6.01 -10.80
CA VAL A 326 -9.14 6.14 -12.24
C VAL A 326 -10.36 6.97 -12.61
N ASP A 327 -10.24 7.80 -13.64
CA ASP A 327 -11.38 8.40 -14.33
C ASP A 327 -11.87 7.42 -15.43
N PRO A 328 -13.07 6.84 -15.32
CA PRO A 328 -13.58 5.91 -16.31
C PRO A 328 -13.98 6.58 -17.64
N GLU A 329 -14.19 7.90 -17.68
CA GLU A 329 -14.53 8.63 -18.92
C GLU A 329 -13.28 8.89 -19.78
N THR A 330 -12.12 9.08 -19.15
CA THR A 330 -10.85 9.39 -19.85
C THR A 330 -9.82 8.27 -19.76
N ASN A 331 -10.06 7.23 -18.97
CA ASN A 331 -9.14 6.13 -18.65
C ASN A 331 -7.82 6.58 -18.03
N VAL A 332 -7.78 7.75 -17.40
CA VAL A 332 -6.57 8.27 -16.76
C VAL A 332 -6.55 7.85 -15.29
N LEU A 333 -5.47 7.19 -14.89
CA LEU A 333 -5.17 6.81 -13.51
C LEU A 333 -4.38 7.92 -12.83
N TYR A 334 -4.80 8.31 -11.63
CA TYR A 334 -4.11 9.31 -10.81
C TYR A 334 -3.49 8.63 -9.59
N VAL A 335 -2.18 8.72 -9.47
CA VAL A 335 -1.37 8.02 -8.47
C VAL A 335 -0.73 9.03 -7.53
N PRO A 336 -1.23 9.20 -6.30
CA PRO A 336 -0.49 9.88 -5.25
C PRO A 336 0.70 9.00 -4.83
N SER A 337 1.90 9.58 -4.79
CA SER A 337 3.10 8.85 -4.39
C SER A 337 4.08 9.72 -3.61
N HIS A 338 5.03 9.07 -2.95
CA HIS A 338 6.10 9.75 -2.19
C HIS A 338 7.45 9.07 -2.34
N THR A 339 8.52 9.88 -2.32
CA THR A 339 9.90 9.41 -2.24
C THR A 339 10.33 9.48 -0.77
N ARG A 340 10.33 8.32 -0.12
CA ARG A 340 10.78 8.17 1.26
C ARG A 340 11.85 7.06 1.36
N PRO A 341 13.15 7.44 1.35
CA PRO A 341 14.22 6.48 1.58
C PRO A 341 14.08 5.79 2.94
N TYR A 342 14.45 4.51 3.00
CA TYR A 342 14.42 3.72 4.23
C TYR A 342 15.78 3.04 4.45
N ALA A 343 16.59 3.58 5.36
CA ALA A 343 17.86 3.00 5.77
C ALA A 343 17.63 1.97 6.88
N MET A 344 17.80 0.70 6.56
CA MET A 344 17.61 -0.40 7.51
C MET A 344 18.68 -1.49 7.33
N SER A 345 19.10 -2.04 8.47
CA SER A 345 20.05 -3.15 8.57
C SER A 345 19.50 -4.26 9.46
N LEU A 346 20.02 -5.47 9.30
CA LEU A 346 19.76 -6.60 10.18
C LEU A 346 20.77 -6.62 11.32
N VAL A 347 20.31 -6.92 12.54
CA VAL A 347 21.15 -7.11 13.73
C VAL A 347 20.75 -8.38 14.47
N ALA A 348 21.72 -9.03 15.12
CA ALA A 348 21.40 -10.13 16.02
C ALA A 348 20.62 -9.59 17.24
N PRO A 349 19.46 -10.16 17.56
CA PRO A 349 18.72 -9.75 18.75
C PRO A 349 19.46 -10.20 20.03
N PRO A 350 19.20 -9.56 21.18
CA PRO A 350 19.71 -10.06 22.46
C PRO A 350 19.30 -11.52 22.70
N GLU A 351 20.19 -12.29 23.34
CA GLU A 351 19.96 -13.72 23.59
C GLU A 351 18.63 -13.96 24.31
N GLY A 352 17.83 -14.90 23.77
CA GLY A 352 16.53 -15.29 24.35
C GLY A 352 15.38 -14.29 24.12
N THR A 353 15.57 -13.25 23.31
CA THR A 353 14.52 -12.23 23.06
C THR A 353 13.76 -12.41 21.74
N SER A 354 14.22 -13.29 20.85
CA SER A 354 13.64 -13.49 19.52
C SER A 354 13.90 -14.93 19.04
N ASP A 355 12.91 -15.49 18.35
CA ASP A 355 13.03 -16.76 17.61
C ASP A 355 13.77 -16.57 16.27
N TRP A 356 13.89 -15.31 15.81
CA TRP A 356 14.61 -14.95 14.59
C TRP A 356 16.10 -14.72 14.87
N PRO A 357 17.01 -15.17 13.98
CA PRO A 357 18.45 -14.90 14.12
C PRO A 357 18.80 -13.43 13.87
N TYR A 358 17.94 -12.71 13.16
CA TYR A 358 18.08 -11.29 12.87
C TYR A 358 16.76 -10.56 13.12
N VAL A 359 16.88 -9.32 13.59
CA VAL A 359 15.80 -8.34 13.66
C VAL A 359 16.21 -7.06 12.95
N ILE A 360 15.25 -6.25 12.54
CA ILE A 360 15.55 -4.98 11.89
C ILE A 360 16.10 -3.96 12.89
N GLN A 361 17.07 -3.19 12.43
CA GLN A 361 17.51 -1.93 13.04
C GLN A 361 17.31 -0.83 12.02
N VAL A 362 16.28 -0.02 12.24
CA VAL A 362 16.08 1.20 11.47
C VAL A 362 17.15 2.19 11.92
N GLN A 363 17.91 2.72 10.97
CA GLN A 363 18.84 3.80 11.26
C GLN A 363 18.05 5.11 11.35
N ARG A 364 18.45 6.18 10.65
CA ARG A 364 17.69 7.43 10.61
C ARG A 364 17.65 7.96 9.18
N ASN A 365 16.46 8.24 8.68
CA ASN A 365 16.22 8.71 7.31
C ASN A 365 16.16 10.24 7.22
N VAL A 366 17.08 10.93 7.90
CA VAL A 366 17.20 12.39 7.78
C VAL A 366 18.49 12.67 7.03
N GLY A 367 18.41 13.48 5.97
CA GLY A 367 19.57 13.94 5.22
C GLY A 367 20.31 15.07 5.93
N PRO A 368 21.24 15.74 5.24
CA PRO A 368 22.06 16.77 5.85
C PRO A 368 21.22 17.98 6.28
N MET A 369 21.61 18.63 7.38
CA MET A 369 21.01 19.90 7.83
C MET A 369 19.49 19.85 8.08
N GLY A 370 18.92 18.66 8.35
CA GLY A 370 17.48 18.48 8.52
C GLY A 370 16.69 18.41 7.21
N LEU A 371 17.36 18.41 6.06
CA LEU A 371 16.75 18.23 4.75
C LEU A 371 16.62 16.73 4.40
N PRO A 372 15.78 16.36 3.41
CA PRO A 372 15.80 15.01 2.84
C PRO A 372 17.16 14.66 2.23
N LEU A 373 17.52 13.37 2.26
CA LEU A 373 18.78 12.89 1.69
C LEU A 373 18.81 12.95 0.16
N VAL A 374 17.64 12.87 -0.48
CA VAL A 374 17.48 12.75 -1.93
C VAL A 374 16.91 14.02 -2.55
N LYS A 375 16.99 14.13 -3.87
CA LYS A 375 16.39 15.20 -4.65
C LYS A 375 14.85 15.13 -4.63
N PRO A 376 14.15 16.27 -4.77
CA PRO A 376 12.69 16.31 -4.97
C PRO A 376 12.25 15.61 -6.29
N PRO A 377 10.93 15.42 -6.49
CA PRO A 377 9.87 15.71 -5.53
C PRO A 377 9.76 14.63 -4.45
N TYR A 378 9.36 15.04 -3.25
CA TYR A 378 9.23 14.17 -2.07
C TYR A 378 7.84 13.56 -1.93
N ARG A 379 6.85 14.25 -2.48
CA ARG A 379 5.47 13.80 -2.66
C ARG A 379 4.97 14.36 -3.99
N ARG A 380 4.21 13.57 -4.74
CA ARG A 380 3.70 13.95 -6.06
C ARG A 380 2.36 13.29 -6.35
N ILE A 381 1.71 13.77 -7.39
CA ILE A 381 0.61 13.05 -8.06
C ILE A 381 1.03 12.85 -9.51
N THR A 382 0.87 11.64 -10.01
CA THR A 382 1.14 11.26 -11.40
C THR A 382 -0.16 10.88 -12.09
N ALA A 383 -0.46 11.48 -13.24
CA ALA A 383 -1.55 11.07 -14.11
C ALA A 383 -1.00 10.18 -15.22
N ILE A 384 -1.57 8.98 -15.39
CA ILE A 384 -1.16 7.98 -16.36
C ILE A 384 -2.37 7.66 -17.24
N ASP A 385 -2.28 7.92 -18.55
CA ASP A 385 -3.31 7.48 -19.49
C ASP A 385 -3.17 5.96 -19.69
N LEU A 386 -4.16 5.18 -19.27
CA LEU A 386 -4.08 3.72 -19.36
C LEU A 386 -4.33 3.18 -20.78
N ASN A 387 -4.79 4.01 -21.73
CA ASN A 387 -4.88 3.58 -23.14
C ASN A 387 -3.51 3.56 -23.81
N THR A 388 -2.59 4.42 -23.38
CA THR A 388 -1.25 4.59 -23.97
C THR A 388 -0.14 4.15 -23.03
N GLY A 389 -0.37 4.20 -21.72
CA GLY A 389 0.57 4.07 -20.62
C GLY A 389 1.50 5.29 -20.42
N GLU A 390 1.24 6.40 -21.10
CA GLU A 390 2.02 7.63 -20.96
C GLU A 390 1.67 8.39 -19.67
N HIS A 391 2.69 9.01 -19.06
CA HIS A 391 2.44 9.99 -17.99
C HIS A 391 1.94 11.28 -18.63
N VAL A 392 0.68 11.61 -18.43
CA VAL A 392 0.05 12.86 -18.92
C VAL A 392 0.69 14.06 -18.23
N TRP A 393 0.86 13.96 -16.90
CA TRP A 393 1.59 14.92 -16.09
C TRP A 393 2.06 14.27 -14.79
N GLN A 394 3.09 14.82 -14.18
CA GLN A 394 3.54 14.50 -12.84
C GLN A 394 3.93 15.80 -12.13
N VAL A 395 3.29 16.10 -11.01
CA VAL A 395 3.49 17.37 -10.29
C VAL A 395 3.83 17.14 -8.81
N PRO A 396 4.75 17.92 -8.21
CA PRO A 396 4.96 17.90 -6.77
C PRO A 396 3.67 18.27 -6.03
N PHE A 397 3.37 17.59 -4.93
CA PHE A 397 2.18 17.85 -4.11
C PHE A 397 2.57 18.33 -2.72
N GLY A 398 2.44 19.65 -2.50
CA GLY A 398 2.83 20.35 -1.28
C GLY A 398 4.17 21.08 -1.38
N ARG A 399 4.42 22.01 -0.44
CA ARG A 399 5.55 22.93 -0.47
C ARG A 399 6.89 22.21 -0.28
N GLY A 400 6.91 21.22 0.60
CA GLY A 400 8.13 20.51 0.98
C GLY A 400 9.15 21.41 1.70
N PRO A 401 10.45 21.05 1.69
CA PRO A 401 11.47 21.79 2.41
C PRO A 401 11.86 23.12 1.75
N ALA A 402 11.13 23.59 0.74
CA ALA A 402 11.46 24.81 -0.01
C ALA A 402 11.58 26.06 0.89
N ASN A 403 10.85 26.10 2.01
CA ASN A 403 10.90 27.20 2.99
C ASN A 403 11.94 26.97 4.10
N HIS A 404 12.72 25.88 4.04
CA HIS A 404 13.77 25.61 5.02
C HIS A 404 14.81 26.75 5.04
N PRO A 405 15.38 27.16 6.19
CA PRO A 405 16.34 28.26 6.26
C PRO A 405 17.54 28.12 5.33
N ALA A 406 17.99 26.87 5.08
CA ALA A 406 19.07 26.58 4.14
C ALA A 406 18.67 26.69 2.65
N LEU A 407 17.37 26.72 2.32
CA LEU A 407 16.86 26.72 0.94
C LEU A 407 16.06 27.99 0.58
N GLN A 408 15.53 28.73 1.56
CA GLN A 408 14.63 29.87 1.34
C GLN A 408 15.19 30.94 0.38
N HIS A 409 16.52 31.14 0.38
CA HIS A 409 17.19 32.12 -0.45
C HIS A 409 17.21 31.75 -1.95
N LEU A 410 16.88 30.51 -2.30
CA LEU A 410 16.84 29.99 -3.66
C LEU A 410 15.48 30.20 -4.34
N ASN A 411 14.43 30.61 -3.60
CA ASN A 411 13.07 30.83 -4.11
C ASN A 411 12.53 29.63 -4.93
N LEU A 412 12.68 28.42 -4.39
CA LEU A 412 12.33 27.17 -5.07
C LEU A 412 10.80 27.03 -5.28
N PRO A 413 10.35 26.33 -6.33
CA PRO A 413 8.95 25.93 -6.49
C PRO A 413 8.54 24.90 -5.43
N ASP A 414 7.32 24.40 -5.51
CA ASP A 414 6.84 23.32 -4.65
C ASP A 414 7.66 22.04 -4.90
N LEU A 415 8.09 21.39 -3.82
CA LEU A 415 8.99 20.23 -3.87
C LEU A 415 8.29 18.93 -3.42
N GLY A 416 7.01 19.00 -3.04
CA GLY A 416 6.28 17.91 -2.43
C GLY A 416 6.52 17.83 -0.92
N SER A 417 5.46 17.64 -0.14
CA SER A 417 5.55 17.53 1.33
C SER A 417 6.44 16.37 1.75
N VAL A 418 7.16 16.56 2.85
CA VAL A 418 7.83 15.47 3.56
C VAL A 418 7.02 15.20 4.82
N PHE A 419 6.58 13.96 5.01
CA PHE A 419 5.78 13.59 6.17
C PHE A 419 6.28 12.27 6.76
N SER A 420 6.09 12.10 8.06
CA SER A 420 6.44 10.88 8.80
C SER A 420 5.22 10.05 9.20
N ASP A 421 4.03 10.63 9.05
CA ASP A 421 2.78 10.08 9.52
C ASP A 421 1.97 9.52 8.36
N VAL A 422 1.80 8.19 8.35
CA VAL A 422 1.07 7.44 7.31
C VAL A 422 -0.36 7.94 7.08
N SER A 423 -1.01 8.55 8.09
CA SER A 423 -2.35 9.13 7.88
C SER A 423 -2.36 10.37 6.98
N SER A 424 -1.17 10.95 6.74
CA SER A 424 -0.96 12.12 5.87
C SER A 424 -0.73 11.73 4.41
N GLU A 425 -0.57 10.43 4.12
CA GLU A 425 -0.54 9.92 2.74
C GLU A 425 -1.84 10.25 2.01
N GLY A 426 -2.93 10.38 2.77
CA GLY A 426 -4.22 10.89 2.33
C GLY A 426 -4.93 9.92 1.41
N GLY A 427 -5.68 10.46 0.46
CA GLY A 427 -6.31 9.76 -0.64
C GLY A 427 -6.77 10.83 -1.63
N ILE A 428 -7.14 10.41 -2.84
CA ILE A 428 -7.59 11.35 -3.86
C ILE A 428 -9.09 11.15 -4.12
N LEU A 429 -9.75 12.20 -4.55
CA LEU A 429 -11.07 12.16 -5.18
C LEU A 429 -10.92 12.72 -6.59
N ILE A 430 -11.42 11.98 -7.57
CA ILE A 430 -11.47 12.43 -8.95
C ILE A 430 -12.90 12.87 -9.27
N THR A 431 -13.05 14.07 -9.80
CA THR A 431 -14.31 14.59 -10.33
C THR A 431 -14.18 14.79 -11.85
N LYS A 432 -15.23 15.31 -12.49
CA LYS A 432 -15.19 15.65 -13.92
C LYS A 432 -14.07 16.63 -14.29
N SER A 433 -13.62 17.48 -13.37
CA SER A 433 -12.61 18.50 -13.64
C SER A 433 -11.46 18.57 -12.63
N LEU A 434 -11.59 17.95 -11.46
CA LEU A 434 -10.66 18.13 -10.35
C LEU A 434 -10.07 16.81 -9.85
N VAL A 435 -8.83 16.90 -9.39
CA VAL A 435 -8.22 15.95 -8.45
C VAL A 435 -8.17 16.63 -7.09
N ILE A 436 -8.81 16.06 -6.08
CA ILE A 436 -8.89 16.65 -4.73
C ILE A 436 -8.16 15.74 -3.74
N SER A 437 -7.28 16.32 -2.93
CA SER A 437 -6.58 15.63 -1.84
C SER A 437 -6.30 16.59 -0.69
N HIS A 438 -5.52 16.17 0.30
CA HIS A 438 -5.21 17.00 1.47
C HIS A 438 -3.74 16.95 1.90
N LEU A 439 -3.32 18.04 2.54
CA LEU A 439 -1.99 18.26 3.11
C LEU A 439 -2.16 18.62 4.59
N ALA A 440 -1.34 18.07 5.48
CA ALA A 440 -1.36 18.47 6.89
C ALA A 440 -0.57 19.77 7.08
N LEU A 441 -1.11 20.74 7.82
CA LEU A 441 -0.43 22.02 8.04
C LEU A 441 0.91 21.85 8.76
N LYS A 442 1.03 20.85 9.62
CA LYS A 442 2.30 20.55 10.29
C LYS A 442 3.46 20.23 9.32
N ASP A 443 3.14 19.67 8.17
CA ASP A 443 4.11 19.21 7.17
C ASP A 443 4.38 20.32 6.12
N GLU A 444 3.47 21.29 6.01
CA GLU A 444 3.56 22.44 5.09
C GLU A 444 4.15 23.71 5.73
N ILE A 445 3.85 23.94 7.01
CA ILE A 445 4.20 25.17 7.75
C ILE A 445 5.19 24.86 8.86
N GLY A 446 4.91 23.87 9.71
CA GLY A 446 5.79 23.45 10.79
C GLY A 446 5.06 22.68 11.90
N PRO A 447 5.80 21.93 12.74
CA PRO A 447 5.24 20.89 13.63
C PRO A 447 4.24 21.39 14.67
N GLU A 448 4.24 22.69 14.97
CA GLU A 448 3.37 23.34 15.97
C GLU A 448 1.99 23.74 15.42
N VAL A 449 1.77 23.62 14.10
CA VAL A 449 0.53 24.02 13.44
C VAL A 449 -0.37 22.81 13.24
N ASP A 450 -1.56 22.86 13.82
CA ASP A 450 -2.61 21.85 13.60
C ASP A 450 -3.51 22.24 12.42
N GLY A 451 -4.24 21.27 11.88
CA GLY A 451 -5.13 21.46 10.74
C GLY A 451 -4.57 20.91 9.43
N SER A 452 -5.29 21.19 8.35
CA SER A 452 -5.00 20.70 7.00
C SER A 452 -5.41 21.68 5.91
N TYR A 453 -4.77 21.58 4.75
CA TYR A 453 -5.32 22.10 3.50
C TYR A 453 -6.08 20.99 2.77
N LEU A 454 -7.31 21.27 2.34
CA LEU A 454 -7.99 20.52 1.29
C LEU A 454 -7.67 21.21 -0.04
N VAL A 455 -7.00 20.50 -0.95
CA VAL A 455 -6.39 21.04 -2.16
C VAL A 455 -7.07 20.47 -3.39
N ALA A 456 -7.37 21.33 -4.36
CA ALA A 456 -7.90 20.95 -5.65
C ALA A 456 -6.89 21.27 -6.76
N LEU A 457 -6.64 20.28 -7.62
CA LEU A 457 -5.83 20.39 -8.81
C LEU A 457 -6.73 20.27 -10.06
N ASP A 458 -6.40 20.99 -11.12
CA ASP A 458 -6.96 20.77 -12.45
C ASP A 458 -6.54 19.39 -12.94
N LYS A 459 -7.53 18.56 -13.26
CA LYS A 459 -7.33 17.17 -13.66
C LYS A 459 -6.50 17.01 -14.95
N THR A 460 -6.55 18.00 -15.85
CA THR A 460 -5.91 17.92 -17.18
C THR A 460 -4.42 18.23 -17.16
N ASN A 461 -3.95 19.00 -16.19
CA ASN A 461 -2.57 19.51 -16.16
C ASN A 461 -1.91 19.49 -14.77
N GLY A 462 -2.64 19.11 -13.72
CA GLY A 462 -2.12 19.00 -12.35
C GLY A 462 -1.93 20.34 -11.63
N ASN A 463 -2.24 21.48 -12.26
CA ASN A 463 -2.06 22.78 -11.61
C ASN A 463 -3.02 22.96 -10.44
N LYS A 464 -2.52 23.49 -9.32
CA LYS A 464 -3.38 23.86 -8.19
C LYS A 464 -4.33 24.99 -8.59
N VAL A 465 -5.63 24.72 -8.51
CA VAL A 465 -6.69 25.69 -8.83
C VAL A 465 -7.33 26.30 -7.59
N GLY A 466 -7.16 25.66 -6.43
CA GLY A 466 -7.65 26.19 -5.16
C GLY A 466 -7.25 25.32 -3.98
N GLN A 467 -7.37 25.91 -2.78
CA GLN A 467 -7.29 25.18 -1.52
C GLN A 467 -8.14 25.89 -0.47
N ILE A 468 -8.58 25.14 0.53
CA ILE A 468 -9.21 25.66 1.74
C ILE A 468 -8.44 25.16 2.96
N GLU A 469 -8.37 26.00 4.00
CA GLU A 469 -7.81 25.62 5.28
C GLU A 469 -8.91 25.05 6.18
N VAL A 470 -8.58 23.97 6.86
CA VAL A 470 -9.44 23.28 7.81
C VAL A 470 -8.67 23.20 9.13
N ASP A 471 -9.32 23.55 10.23
CA ASP A 471 -8.73 23.54 11.58
C ASP A 471 -8.51 22.13 12.14
N LYS A 472 -9.07 21.12 11.48
CA LYS A 472 -8.89 19.70 11.77
C LYS A 472 -7.83 19.09 10.88
N ARG A 473 -7.02 18.20 11.47
CA ARG A 473 -6.17 17.29 10.72
C ARG A 473 -7.03 16.32 9.93
N LEU A 474 -6.91 16.35 8.61
CA LEU A 474 -7.65 15.45 7.71
C LEU A 474 -6.97 14.09 7.60
N HIS A 475 -7.79 13.05 7.46
CA HIS A 475 -7.38 11.66 7.37
C HIS A 475 -8.23 10.89 6.35
N GLY A 476 -7.64 9.87 5.73
CA GLY A 476 -8.34 9.01 4.78
C GLY A 476 -8.67 9.68 3.44
N PRO A 477 -9.46 9.01 2.59
CA PRO A 477 -9.83 9.51 1.27
C PRO A 477 -10.90 10.59 1.35
N VAL A 478 -10.86 11.52 0.38
CA VAL A 478 -11.92 12.50 0.15
C VAL A 478 -13.06 11.81 -0.61
N MET A 479 -14.30 12.10 -0.23
CA MET A 479 -15.51 11.51 -0.81
C MET A 479 -16.41 12.59 -1.37
N SER A 480 -17.30 12.21 -2.30
CA SER A 480 -18.37 13.07 -2.78
C SER A 480 -19.70 12.33 -2.75
N TYR A 481 -20.78 13.02 -2.43
CA TYR A 481 -22.14 12.50 -2.54
C TYR A 481 -23.13 13.62 -2.86
N GLN A 482 -24.37 13.26 -3.20
CA GLN A 482 -25.45 14.20 -3.41
C GLN A 482 -26.57 13.94 -2.39
N HIS A 483 -27.12 15.00 -1.83
CA HIS A 483 -28.29 14.95 -0.95
C HIS A 483 -29.22 16.10 -1.27
N GLU A 484 -30.51 15.81 -1.47
CA GLU A 484 -31.54 16.81 -1.82
C GLU A 484 -31.15 17.72 -2.99
N GLY A 485 -30.54 17.14 -4.04
CA GLY A 485 -30.12 17.89 -5.22
C GLY A 485 -28.77 18.59 -5.11
N ARG A 486 -28.20 18.72 -3.91
CA ARG A 486 -26.93 19.41 -3.67
C ARG A 486 -25.76 18.45 -3.52
N GLN A 487 -24.63 18.76 -4.17
CA GLN A 487 -23.39 17.99 -4.03
C GLN A 487 -22.62 18.40 -2.77
N TYR A 488 -22.01 17.42 -2.12
CA TYR A 488 -21.18 17.59 -0.94
C TYR A 488 -19.84 16.88 -1.12
N ILE A 489 -18.77 17.50 -0.63
CA ILE A 489 -17.48 16.85 -0.41
C ILE A 489 -17.37 16.50 1.07
N ALA A 490 -16.96 15.28 1.37
CA ALA A 490 -16.80 14.78 2.73
C ALA A 490 -15.38 14.25 2.95
N VAL A 491 -14.82 14.50 4.13
CA VAL A 491 -13.51 13.98 4.51
C VAL A 491 -13.48 13.80 6.03
N ALA A 492 -12.88 12.70 6.50
CA ALA A 492 -12.71 12.47 7.92
C ALA A 492 -11.61 13.39 8.47
N GLY A 493 -11.82 13.92 9.67
CA GLY A 493 -10.85 14.75 10.38
C GLY A 493 -10.84 14.51 11.88
N GLY A 494 -9.79 14.98 12.54
CA GLY A 494 -9.60 14.85 13.99
C GLY A 494 -9.20 13.42 14.41
N GLY A 495 -9.57 12.99 15.61
CA GLY A 495 -9.23 11.65 16.12
C GLY A 495 -7.75 11.47 16.50
N ARG A 496 -7.00 12.57 16.63
CA ARG A 496 -5.61 12.60 17.10
C ARG A 496 -5.43 13.61 18.22
N ASN A 497 -4.43 13.41 19.08
CA ASN A 497 -4.10 14.33 20.17
C ASN A 497 -5.30 14.68 21.08
N ASN A 498 -6.21 13.72 21.30
CA ASN A 498 -7.49 13.88 22.00
C ASN A 498 -8.54 14.78 21.31
N ASP A 499 -8.33 15.14 20.05
CA ASP A 499 -9.32 15.82 19.23
C ASP A 499 -10.45 14.83 18.82
N PRO A 500 -11.74 15.19 18.95
CA PRO A 500 -12.84 14.36 18.49
C PRO A 500 -12.70 13.99 17.00
N ALA A 501 -13.05 12.75 16.66
CA ALA A 501 -13.14 12.33 15.27
C ALA A 501 -14.46 12.82 14.67
N GLU A 502 -14.39 13.44 13.50
CA GLU A 502 -15.53 14.09 12.84
C GLU A 502 -15.51 13.80 11.33
N LEU A 503 -16.70 13.85 10.71
CA LEU A 503 -16.84 13.90 9.26
C LEU A 503 -17.12 15.34 8.85
N ILE A 504 -16.19 15.94 8.11
CA ILE A 504 -16.27 17.34 7.70
C ILE A 504 -16.91 17.40 6.32
N LEU A 505 -17.94 18.24 6.17
CA LEU A 505 -18.77 18.33 4.99
C LEU A 505 -18.70 19.72 4.36
N PHE A 506 -18.39 19.78 3.07
CA PHE A 506 -18.36 20.99 2.27
C PHE A 506 -19.48 20.93 1.24
N ALA A 507 -20.51 21.76 1.44
CA ALA A 507 -21.65 21.82 0.54
C ALA A 507 -21.32 22.72 -0.66
N LEU A 508 -21.38 22.18 -1.88
CA LEU A 508 -21.11 22.94 -3.10
C LEU A 508 -22.25 23.95 -3.36
N PRO A 509 -22.01 25.02 -4.14
CA PRO A 509 -23.08 25.93 -4.56
C PRO A 509 -24.24 25.16 -5.20
N GLU A 510 -25.47 25.63 -4.99
CA GLU A 510 -26.65 25.15 -5.71
C GLU A 510 -26.56 25.59 -7.18
N GLU A 511 -26.90 24.71 -8.12
CA GLU A 511 -26.94 25.02 -9.56
C GLU A 511 -28.07 25.99 -9.93
#